data_AF-A0A8S9GW87-F1
#
_entry.id   AF-A0A8S9GW87-F1
#
_cell.length_a   1.000
_cell.length_b   1.000
_cell.length_c   1.000
_cell.angle_alpha   90.00
_cell.angle_beta   90.00
_cell.angle_gamma   90.00
#
_symmetry.space_group_name_H-M   'P 1'
#
loop_
_entity.id
_entity.type
_entity.pdbx_description
1 polymer ?
#
loop_
_entity_poly.entity_id
_entity_poly.type
_entity_poly.pdbx_seq_one_letter_code
_entity_poly.pdbx_strand_id
1 'polypeptide(L)'
;MEMKIDEKLSVMELLKRAVKLIFSNINHAFFLFLCSLPLFCFLIFSELSLQTTISLAYQFPCHKLNLGGYFLFQDQINLPENDLITWLIQTSLLYFFPYSLIDLFTTTMIVAASSTSEEKPLGMLSLVRRSAKICQNRLVGCLITSLYVLLLSTSVFFGFFSDSVNFLFIASLTRQSFYKLFYTVVILIHGTIFIVLTAKFIKWRLWSARWNMGLVVSLFEEEDGKGIYGTNAMSHSYWYGRGHEKRDLWIGMLTTGF
;
A
#
# COMPACT_ATOMS: atom_id res chain seq x y z
N MET A 1 29.60 -8.84 30.69
CA MET A 1 29.56 -9.44 29.34
C MET A 1 28.83 -8.45 28.46
N GLU A 2 29.58 -7.58 27.79
CA GLU A 2 29.03 -6.49 26.97
C GLU A 2 28.41 -7.06 25.70
N MET A 3 27.10 -6.87 25.52
CA MET A 3 26.47 -7.03 24.22
C MET A 3 26.96 -5.91 23.30
N LYS A 4 27.80 -6.27 22.33
CA LYS A 4 28.14 -5.40 21.20
C LYS A 4 26.88 -5.14 20.39
N ILE A 5 26.29 -3.95 20.57
CA ILE A 5 25.22 -3.44 19.74
C ILE A 5 25.84 -2.92 18.43
N ASP A 6 25.46 -3.63 17.36
CA ASP A 6 25.26 -3.19 15.98
C ASP A 6 26.45 -2.73 15.13
N GLU A 7 26.93 -3.67 14.33
CA GLU A 7 27.46 -3.41 13.00
C GLU A 7 26.30 -2.89 12.14
N LYS A 8 26.26 -1.58 11.90
CA LYS A 8 25.20 -0.90 11.13
C LYS A 8 25.25 -1.37 9.67
N LEU A 9 24.63 -2.51 9.39
CA LEU A 9 24.60 -3.11 8.06
C LEU A 9 24.09 -2.08 7.05
N SER A 10 24.89 -1.86 6.00
CA SER A 10 24.50 -0.95 4.93
C SER A 10 23.27 -1.50 4.19
N VAL A 11 22.46 -0.61 3.61
CA VAL A 11 21.28 -1.00 2.80
C VAL A 11 21.65 -2.02 1.73
N MET A 12 22.82 -1.85 1.13
CA MET A 12 23.34 -2.72 0.08
C MET A 12 23.69 -4.12 0.58
N GLU A 13 24.20 -4.26 1.80
CA GLU A 13 24.45 -5.57 2.42
C GLU A 13 23.16 -6.30 2.78
N LEU A 14 22.14 -5.57 3.25
CA LEU A 14 20.80 -6.13 3.50
C LEU A 14 20.18 -6.63 2.20
N LEU A 15 20.24 -5.83 1.13
CA LEU A 15 19.76 -6.22 -0.19
C LEU A 15 20.52 -7.45 -0.71
N LYS A 16 21.85 -7.48 -0.57
CA LYS A 16 22.67 -8.63 -0.96
C LYS A 16 22.30 -9.90 -0.20
N ARG A 17 22.02 -9.80 1.10
CA ARG A 17 21.53 -10.94 1.90
C ARG A 17 20.14 -11.39 1.45
N ALA A 18 19.22 -10.46 1.20
CA ALA A 18 17.88 -10.77 0.71
C ALA A 18 17.92 -11.48 -0.65
N VAL A 19 18.70 -10.97 -1.60
CA VAL A 19 18.92 -11.60 -2.92
C VAL A 19 19.53 -13.00 -2.75
N LYS A 20 20.54 -13.14 -1.89
CA LYS A 20 21.14 -14.45 -1.60
C LYS A 20 20.12 -15.44 -1.03
N LEU A 21 19.20 -14.98 -0.18
CA LEU A 21 18.15 -15.82 0.42
C LEU A 21 17.14 -16.27 -0.64
N ILE A 22 16.68 -15.35 -1.49
CA ILE A 22 15.75 -15.65 -2.61
C ILE A 22 16.38 -16.70 -3.55
N PHE A 23 17.63 -16.49 -3.96
CA PHE A 23 18.34 -17.36 -4.89
C PHE A 23 19.12 -18.49 -4.22
N SER A 24 18.92 -18.71 -2.91
CA SER A 24 19.61 -19.79 -2.19
C SER A 24 19.21 -21.18 -2.70
N ASN A 25 17.97 -21.31 -3.20
CA ASN A 25 17.40 -22.55 -3.70
C ASN A 25 16.42 -22.24 -4.84
N ILE A 26 16.57 -22.90 -5.99
CA ILE A 26 15.68 -22.73 -7.15
C ILE A 26 14.22 -23.03 -6.78
N ASN A 27 13.97 -24.05 -5.96
CA ASN A 27 12.63 -24.38 -5.49
C ASN A 27 12.04 -23.26 -4.62
N HIS A 28 12.88 -22.56 -3.85
CA HIS A 28 12.47 -21.43 -3.03
C HIS A 28 12.14 -20.22 -3.90
N ALA A 29 13.03 -19.86 -4.84
CA ALA A 29 12.79 -18.78 -5.80
C ALA A 29 11.52 -19.02 -6.62
N PHE A 30 11.33 -20.23 -7.14
CA PHE A 30 10.15 -20.60 -7.91
C PHE A 30 8.88 -20.58 -7.05
N PHE A 31 8.95 -21.02 -5.80
CA PHE A 31 7.83 -20.94 -4.86
C PHE A 31 7.42 -19.49 -4.57
N LEU A 32 8.40 -18.60 -4.31
CA LEU A 32 8.14 -17.18 -4.11
C LEU A 32 7.51 -16.54 -5.35
N PHE A 33 8.01 -16.88 -6.54
CA PHE A 33 7.43 -16.44 -7.80
C PHE A 33 5.97 -16.85 -7.93
N LEU A 34 5.65 -18.13 -7.71
CA LEU A 34 4.28 -18.64 -7.75
C LEU A 34 3.36 -17.98 -6.72
N CYS A 35 3.86 -17.70 -5.51
CA CYS A 35 3.06 -17.00 -4.49
C CYS A 35 2.78 -15.54 -4.88
N SER A 36 3.71 -14.87 -5.53
CA SER A 36 3.56 -13.46 -5.95
C SER A 36 2.71 -13.28 -7.21
N LEU A 37 2.58 -14.30 -8.06
CA LEU A 37 1.89 -14.22 -9.34
C LEU A 37 0.40 -13.81 -9.22
N PRO A 38 -0.40 -14.38 -8.30
CA PRO A 38 -1.79 -13.96 -8.12
C PRO A 38 -1.91 -12.48 -7.73
N LEU A 39 -1.06 -12.02 -6.80
CA LEU A 39 -1.03 -10.62 -6.38
C LEU A 39 -0.64 -9.70 -7.54
N PHE A 40 0.37 -10.07 -8.32
CA PHE A 40 0.79 -9.30 -9.49
C PHE A 40 -0.32 -9.17 -10.54
N CYS A 41 -0.96 -10.28 -10.91
CA CYS A 41 -2.08 -10.26 -11.85
C CYS A 41 -3.25 -9.41 -11.32
N PHE A 42 -3.55 -9.51 -10.02
CA PHE A 42 -4.61 -8.75 -9.38
C PHE A 42 -4.30 -7.24 -9.33
N LEU A 43 -3.03 -6.86 -9.11
CA LEU A 43 -2.59 -5.46 -9.15
C LEU A 43 -2.78 -4.85 -10.53
N ILE A 44 -2.41 -5.56 -11.60
CA ILE A 44 -2.64 -5.09 -12.98
C ILE A 44 -4.13 -4.88 -13.24
N PHE A 45 -4.96 -5.86 -12.85
CA PHE A 45 -6.41 -5.76 -13.01
C PHE A 45 -6.99 -4.57 -12.23
N SER A 46 -6.55 -4.36 -11.00
CA SER A 46 -6.99 -3.27 -10.14
C SER A 46 -6.57 -1.90 -10.69
N GLU A 47 -5.35 -1.79 -11.22
CA GLU A 47 -4.85 -0.57 -11.86
C GLU A 47 -5.68 -0.21 -13.10
N LEU A 48 -5.99 -1.17 -13.96
CA LEU A 48 -6.85 -0.95 -15.12
C LEU A 48 -8.27 -0.51 -14.72
N SER A 49 -8.82 -1.12 -13.67
CA SER A 49 -10.12 -0.73 -13.10
C SER A 49 -10.09 0.69 -12.53
N LEU A 50 -9.02 1.04 -11.82
CA LEU A 50 -8.82 2.38 -11.24
C LEU A 50 -8.68 3.44 -12.33
N GLN A 51 -7.86 3.21 -13.36
CA GLN A 51 -7.69 4.11 -14.49
C GLN A 51 -9.02 4.35 -15.23
N THR A 52 -9.80 3.28 -15.43
CA THR A 52 -11.15 3.38 -16.03
C THR A 52 -12.07 4.23 -15.15
N THR A 53 -12.07 3.98 -13.84
CA THR A 53 -12.89 4.72 -12.87
C THR A 53 -12.51 6.20 -12.80
N ILE A 54 -11.21 6.53 -12.79
CA ILE A 54 -10.71 7.91 -12.79
C ILE A 54 -11.08 8.62 -14.09
N SER A 55 -10.94 7.95 -15.24
CA SER A 55 -11.33 8.50 -16.54
C SER A 55 -12.81 8.89 -16.56
N LEU A 56 -13.69 8.01 -16.10
CA LEU A 56 -15.13 8.28 -15.98
C LEU A 56 -15.42 9.39 -14.95
N ALA A 57 -14.76 9.34 -13.78
CA ALA A 57 -14.91 10.34 -12.73
C ALA A 57 -14.41 11.73 -13.15
N TYR A 58 -13.44 11.81 -14.07
CA TYR A 58 -12.96 13.08 -14.62
C TYR A 58 -13.90 13.67 -15.68
N GLN A 59 -14.52 12.82 -16.49
CA GLN A 59 -15.48 13.25 -17.52
C GLN A 59 -16.74 13.87 -16.89
N PHE A 60 -17.18 13.37 -15.74
CA PHE A 60 -18.42 13.80 -15.10
C PHE A 60 -18.43 15.29 -14.64
N PRO A 61 -17.43 15.81 -13.90
CA PRO A 61 -17.30 17.24 -13.60
C PRO A 61 -17.07 18.09 -14.85
N CYS A 62 -16.27 17.61 -15.81
CA CYS A 62 -15.98 18.36 -17.04
C CYS A 62 -17.23 18.64 -17.87
N HIS A 63 -18.14 17.65 -17.94
CA HIS A 63 -19.43 17.79 -18.61
C HIS A 63 -20.36 18.76 -17.85
N LYS A 64 -20.45 18.64 -16.51
CA LYS A 64 -21.36 19.46 -15.68
C LYS A 64 -20.90 20.92 -15.52
N LEU A 65 -19.60 21.20 -15.60
CA LEU A 65 -19.01 22.54 -15.42
C LEU A 65 -18.78 23.32 -16.75
N ASN A 66 -19.18 22.76 -17.90
CA ASN A 66 -19.03 23.39 -19.22
C ASN A 66 -17.59 23.90 -19.50
N LEU A 67 -16.58 23.15 -19.04
CA LEU A 67 -15.15 23.44 -19.26
C LEU A 67 -14.68 23.08 -20.70
N GLY A 68 -15.58 22.55 -21.52
CA GLY A 68 -15.34 21.96 -22.84
C GLY A 68 -15.22 22.95 -23.99
N GLY A 69 -14.32 23.94 -23.89
CA GLY A 69 -13.97 24.80 -25.03
C GLY A 69 -12.84 24.29 -25.91
N TYR A 70 -12.03 23.31 -25.46
CA TYR A 70 -10.70 23.10 -26.07
C TYR A 70 -10.27 21.66 -26.38
N PHE A 71 -11.06 20.64 -26.06
CA PHE A 71 -10.75 19.27 -26.49
C PHE A 71 -11.92 18.68 -27.27
N LEU A 72 -11.92 19.01 -28.56
CA LEU A 72 -12.72 18.35 -29.57
C LEU A 72 -12.33 16.86 -29.65
N PHE A 73 -13.36 16.02 -29.83
CA PHE A 73 -13.33 14.58 -30.11
C PHE A 73 -12.96 13.64 -28.96
N GLN A 74 -13.94 13.32 -28.11
CA GLN A 74 -14.17 11.93 -27.72
C GLN A 74 -15.69 11.76 -27.52
N ASP A 75 -16.24 10.72 -28.12
CA ASP A 75 -17.68 10.46 -28.30
C ASP A 75 -18.57 10.84 -27.12
N GLN A 76 -19.77 11.33 -27.45
CA GLN A 76 -20.91 11.46 -26.53
C GLN A 76 -21.26 10.08 -25.96
N ILE A 77 -20.51 9.59 -24.97
CA ILE A 77 -20.99 8.48 -24.16
C ILE A 77 -21.91 9.12 -23.12
N ASN A 78 -23.21 9.06 -23.40
CA ASN A 78 -24.27 9.30 -22.42
C ASN A 78 -24.14 8.22 -21.32
N LEU A 79 -23.14 8.33 -20.44
CA LEU A 79 -23.04 7.47 -19.27
C LEU A 79 -24.02 8.00 -18.22
N PRO A 80 -25.08 7.26 -17.86
CA PRO A 80 -25.94 7.64 -16.76
C PRO A 80 -25.11 7.70 -15.47
N GLU A 81 -25.36 8.70 -14.63
CA GLU A 81 -24.72 8.93 -13.32
C GLU A 81 -24.67 7.66 -12.43
N ASN A 82 -25.63 6.75 -12.65
CA ASN A 82 -25.73 5.45 -12.00
C ASN A 82 -24.57 4.49 -12.33
N ASP A 83 -24.01 4.57 -13.54
CA ASP A 83 -22.90 3.73 -13.97
C ASP A 83 -21.59 4.16 -13.28
N LEU A 84 -21.36 5.46 -13.10
CA LEU A 84 -20.18 5.98 -12.39
C LEU A 84 -20.16 5.52 -10.93
N ILE A 85 -21.29 5.65 -10.23
CA ILE A 85 -21.41 5.22 -8.83
C ILE A 85 -21.20 3.71 -8.74
N THR A 86 -21.75 2.94 -9.68
CA THR A 86 -21.59 1.48 -9.74
C THR A 86 -20.12 1.11 -9.92
N TRP A 87 -19.41 1.74 -10.86
CA TRP A 87 -17.98 1.51 -11.08
C TRP A 87 -17.12 1.94 -9.88
N LEU A 88 -17.45 3.05 -9.22
CA LEU A 88 -16.75 3.51 -8.03
C LEU A 88 -16.92 2.52 -6.87
N ILE A 89 -18.15 2.06 -6.63
CA ILE A 89 -18.45 1.05 -5.60
C ILE A 89 -17.72 -0.24 -5.93
N GLN A 90 -17.79 -0.72 -7.17
CA GLN A 90 -17.14 -1.95 -7.60
C GLN A 90 -15.61 -1.89 -7.43
N THR A 91 -14.98 -0.82 -7.91
CA THR A 91 -13.52 -0.63 -7.79
C THR A 91 -13.12 -0.50 -6.31
N SER A 92 -13.92 0.18 -5.48
CA SER A 92 -13.65 0.27 -4.05
C SER A 92 -13.74 -1.10 -3.36
N LEU A 93 -14.81 -1.86 -3.60
CA LEU A 93 -15.00 -3.19 -3.01
C LEU A 93 -13.89 -4.16 -3.43
N LEU A 94 -13.46 -4.09 -4.69
CA LEU A 94 -12.35 -4.86 -5.23
C LEU A 94 -11.02 -4.52 -4.52
N TYR A 95 -10.79 -3.26 -4.20
CA TYR A 95 -9.59 -2.82 -3.49
C TYR A 95 -9.65 -3.13 -1.99
N PHE A 96 -10.82 -3.08 -1.36
CA PHE A 96 -10.95 -3.35 0.07
C PHE A 96 -10.87 -4.83 0.41
N PHE A 97 -11.54 -5.68 -0.36
CA PHE A 97 -11.76 -7.06 0.04
C PHE A 97 -10.79 -8.03 -0.66
N PRO A 98 -10.90 -8.31 -1.97
CA PRO A 98 -10.05 -9.29 -2.61
C PRO A 98 -8.57 -8.88 -2.63
N TYR A 99 -8.24 -7.60 -2.86
CA TYR A 99 -6.86 -7.14 -2.79
C TYR A 99 -6.23 -7.42 -1.43
N SER A 100 -6.85 -6.96 -0.35
CA SER A 100 -6.33 -7.08 1.01
C SER A 100 -6.14 -8.53 1.43
N LEU A 101 -7.07 -9.42 1.04
CA LEU A 101 -6.94 -10.85 1.33
C LEU A 101 -5.82 -11.51 0.52
N ILE A 102 -5.69 -11.18 -0.76
CA ILE A 102 -4.61 -11.71 -1.62
C ILE A 102 -3.25 -11.21 -1.12
N ASP A 103 -3.15 -9.92 -0.76
CA ASP A 103 -1.92 -9.31 -0.22
C ASP A 103 -1.52 -9.95 1.12
N LEU A 104 -2.48 -10.12 2.03
CA LEU A 104 -2.26 -10.79 3.31
C LEU A 104 -1.77 -12.23 3.10
N PHE A 105 -2.43 -12.99 2.24
CA PHE A 105 -2.06 -14.38 1.98
C PHE A 105 -0.67 -14.47 1.35
N THR A 106 -0.41 -13.64 0.33
CA THR A 106 0.87 -13.59 -0.38
C THR A 106 2.00 -13.22 0.57
N THR A 107 1.85 -12.14 1.33
CA THR A 107 2.85 -11.67 2.28
C THR A 107 3.11 -12.71 3.37
N THR A 108 2.07 -13.29 3.96
CA THR A 108 2.21 -14.30 5.01
C THR A 108 2.93 -15.55 4.49
N MET A 109 2.59 -16.02 3.28
CA MET A 109 3.21 -17.19 2.67
C MET A 109 4.69 -16.95 2.31
N ILE A 110 5.02 -15.77 1.77
CA ILE A 110 6.40 -15.39 1.45
C ILE A 110 7.25 -15.31 2.71
N VAL A 111 6.75 -14.65 3.75
CA VAL A 111 7.46 -14.48 5.03
C VAL A 111 7.65 -15.84 5.70
N ALA A 112 6.60 -16.67 5.76
CA ALA A 112 6.70 -18.02 6.30
C ALA A 112 7.72 -18.87 5.54
N ALA A 113 7.70 -18.84 4.20
CA ALA A 113 8.66 -19.61 3.40
C ALA A 113 10.10 -19.12 3.56
N SER A 114 10.30 -17.81 3.62
CA SER A 114 11.64 -17.20 3.79
C SER A 114 12.27 -17.57 5.13
N SER A 115 11.46 -17.67 6.19
CA SER A 115 11.94 -18.13 7.51
C SER A 115 12.40 -19.60 7.52
N THR A 116 11.85 -20.44 6.64
CA THR A 116 12.18 -21.88 6.58
C THR A 116 13.39 -22.20 5.71
N SER A 117 13.92 -21.21 4.99
CA SER A 117 15.01 -21.40 4.01
C SER A 117 16.39 -21.56 4.66
N GLU A 118 16.55 -21.25 5.95
CA GLU A 118 17.84 -21.34 6.65
C GLU A 118 18.21 -22.77 7.09
N GLU A 119 17.25 -23.69 7.23
CA GLU A 119 17.48 -24.95 7.97
C GLU A 119 17.84 -26.19 7.12
N LYS A 120 17.62 -26.20 5.78
CA LYS A 120 18.09 -27.23 4.81
C LYS A 120 17.38 -27.02 3.45
N PRO A 121 17.94 -27.48 2.31
CA PRO A 121 17.23 -27.46 1.04
C PRO A 121 16.02 -28.40 1.10
N LEU A 122 14.84 -27.82 1.32
CA LEU A 122 13.55 -28.49 1.33
C LEU A 122 12.96 -28.53 -0.09
N GLY A 123 12.24 -29.61 -0.41
CA GLY A 123 11.48 -29.73 -1.66
C GLY A 123 10.28 -28.77 -1.68
N MET A 124 9.84 -28.33 -2.86
CA MET A 124 8.76 -27.36 -3.02
C MET A 124 7.48 -27.72 -2.24
N LEU A 125 7.05 -28.99 -2.30
CA LEU A 125 5.85 -29.46 -1.62
C LEU A 125 5.97 -29.42 -0.09
N SER A 126 7.19 -29.65 0.43
CA SER A 126 7.47 -29.53 1.86
C SER A 126 7.50 -28.07 2.33
N LEU A 127 7.98 -27.14 1.49
CA LEU A 127 7.91 -25.70 1.73
C LEU A 127 6.46 -25.22 1.77
N VAL A 128 5.64 -25.64 0.80
CA VAL A 128 4.18 -25.33 0.75
C VAL A 128 3.50 -25.83 2.02
N ARG A 129 3.71 -27.10 2.39
CA ARG A 129 3.04 -27.69 3.56
C ARG A 129 3.44 -27.01 4.87
N ARG A 130 4.73 -26.70 5.03
CA ARG A 130 5.26 -26.06 6.25
C ARG A 130 4.78 -24.60 6.36
N SER A 131 4.86 -23.83 5.27
CA SER A 131 4.38 -22.44 5.23
C SER A 131 2.87 -22.35 5.44
N ALA A 132 2.08 -23.22 4.80
CA ALA A 132 0.63 -23.29 5.00
C ALA A 132 0.26 -23.62 6.46
N LYS A 133 1.01 -24.52 7.12
CA LYS A 133 0.78 -24.86 8.53
C LYS A 133 1.06 -23.67 9.47
N ILE A 134 2.14 -22.94 9.23
CA ILE A 134 2.48 -21.72 9.98
C ILE A 134 1.39 -20.66 9.79
N CYS A 135 0.98 -20.45 8.54
CA CYS A 135 -0.07 -19.51 8.17
C CYS A 135 -1.40 -19.86 8.85
N GLN A 136 -1.88 -21.11 8.74
CA GLN A 136 -3.17 -21.54 9.28
C GLN A 136 -3.30 -21.29 10.79
N ASN A 137 -2.22 -21.50 11.55
CA ASN A 137 -2.23 -21.29 12.99
C ASN A 137 -2.25 -19.80 13.40
N ARG A 138 -1.85 -18.89 12.49
CA ARG A 138 -1.67 -17.45 12.77
C ARG A 138 -2.55 -16.54 11.93
N LEU A 139 -3.32 -17.09 10.99
CA LEU A 139 -4.04 -16.36 9.95
C LEU A 139 -5.02 -15.33 10.55
N VAL A 140 -5.78 -15.72 11.57
CA VAL A 140 -6.75 -14.82 12.23
C VAL A 140 -6.04 -13.60 12.83
N GLY A 141 -4.90 -13.82 13.48
CA GLY A 141 -4.10 -12.75 14.06
C GLY A 141 -3.49 -11.82 13.03
N CYS A 142 -2.93 -12.38 11.95
CA CYS A 142 -2.42 -11.60 10.82
C CYS A 142 -3.55 -10.83 10.12
N LEU A 143 -4.76 -11.39 10.03
CA LEU A 143 -5.94 -10.74 9.48
C LEU A 143 -6.38 -9.54 10.32
N ILE A 144 -6.37 -9.66 11.65
CA ILE A 144 -6.64 -8.53 12.55
C ILE A 144 -5.63 -7.41 12.30
N THR A 145 -4.33 -7.72 12.29
CA THR A 145 -3.27 -6.73 12.03
C THR A 145 -3.44 -6.08 10.65
N SER A 146 -3.69 -6.87 9.61
CA SER A 146 -3.93 -6.39 8.24
C SER A 146 -5.12 -5.43 8.15
N LEU A 147 -6.24 -5.73 8.84
CA LEU A 147 -7.40 -4.83 8.89
C LEU A 147 -7.06 -3.48 9.52
N TYR A 148 -6.24 -3.45 10.58
CA TYR A 148 -5.76 -2.19 11.15
C TYR A 148 -4.89 -1.40 10.17
N VAL A 149 -3.96 -2.06 9.48
CA VAL A 149 -3.11 -1.41 8.46
C VAL A 149 -3.98 -0.86 7.33
N LEU A 150 -4.97 -1.62 6.87
CA LEU A 150 -5.91 -1.21 5.83
C LEU A 150 -6.73 0.01 6.29
N LEU A 151 -7.34 -0.04 7.47
CA LEU A 151 -8.13 1.05 8.03
C LEU A 151 -7.33 2.36 8.08
N LEU A 152 -6.10 2.29 8.58
CA LEU A 152 -5.21 3.46 8.66
C LEU A 152 -4.81 3.97 7.28
N SER A 153 -4.53 3.07 6.34
CA SER A 153 -4.20 3.40 4.95
C SER A 153 -5.33 4.12 4.24
N THR A 154 -6.53 3.55 4.33
CA THR A 154 -7.70 4.09 3.67
C THR A 154 -8.11 5.44 4.26
N SER A 155 -8.04 5.61 5.58
CA SER A 155 -8.36 6.90 6.21
C SER A 155 -7.47 8.03 5.71
N VAL A 156 -6.17 7.75 5.50
CA VAL A 156 -5.21 8.73 4.98
C VAL A 156 -5.47 9.01 3.50
N PHE A 157 -5.78 7.98 2.72
CA PHE A 157 -6.13 8.13 1.30
C PHE A 157 -7.40 8.97 1.08
N PHE A 158 -8.46 8.72 1.85
CA PHE A 158 -9.70 9.51 1.75
C PHE A 158 -9.49 10.98 2.12
N GLY A 159 -8.68 11.27 3.14
CA GLY A 159 -8.31 12.64 3.47
C GLY A 159 -7.64 13.35 2.29
N PHE A 160 -6.65 12.69 1.67
CA PHE A 160 -5.94 13.23 0.51
C PHE A 160 -6.84 13.42 -0.72
N PHE A 161 -7.72 12.45 -1.00
CA PHE A 161 -8.66 12.53 -2.11
C PHE A 161 -9.65 13.69 -1.91
N SER A 162 -10.22 13.83 -0.72
CA SER A 162 -11.13 14.92 -0.37
C SER A 162 -10.48 16.30 -0.58
N ASP A 163 -9.24 16.47 -0.12
CA ASP A 163 -8.53 17.75 -0.26
C ASP A 163 -8.18 18.05 -1.72
N SER A 164 -7.85 17.03 -2.52
CA SER A 164 -7.61 17.16 -3.97
C SER A 164 -8.85 17.64 -4.72
N VAL A 165 -10.01 17.04 -4.44
CA VAL A 165 -11.28 17.40 -5.07
C VAL A 165 -11.70 18.82 -4.67
N ASN A 166 -11.56 19.17 -3.38
CA ASN A 166 -11.84 20.53 -2.90
C ASN A 166 -10.93 21.58 -3.56
N PHE A 167 -9.63 21.29 -3.72
CA PHE A 167 -8.70 22.17 -4.42
C PHE A 167 -9.13 22.42 -5.87
N LEU A 168 -9.45 21.36 -6.62
CA LEU A 168 -9.90 21.47 -8.02
C LEU A 168 -11.23 22.23 -8.15
N PHE A 169 -12.18 21.96 -7.25
CA PHE A 169 -13.46 22.65 -7.21
C PHE A 169 -13.29 24.15 -6.97
N ILE A 170 -12.51 24.54 -5.95
CA ILE A 170 -12.19 25.94 -5.66
C ILE A 170 -11.47 26.59 -6.85
N ALA A 171 -10.48 25.91 -7.44
CA ALA A 171 -9.75 26.40 -8.60
C ALA A 171 -10.69 26.68 -9.79
N SER A 172 -11.68 25.81 -10.03
CA SER A 172 -12.67 26.02 -11.10
C SER A 172 -13.57 27.24 -10.87
N LEU A 173 -13.99 27.50 -9.62
CA LEU A 173 -14.82 28.65 -9.23
C LEU A 173 -14.12 30.00 -9.48
N THR A 174 -12.79 30.04 -9.33
CA THR A 174 -11.99 31.25 -9.53
C THR A 174 -12.03 31.76 -10.98
N ARG A 175 -12.36 30.88 -11.94
CA ARG A 175 -12.39 31.19 -13.37
C ARG A 175 -13.67 31.92 -13.81
N GLN A 176 -14.76 31.86 -13.01
CA GLN A 176 -16.06 32.43 -13.37
C GLN A 176 -16.44 33.75 -12.66
N SER A 177 -15.69 34.23 -11.66
CA SER A 177 -16.15 35.31 -10.77
C SER A 177 -15.23 36.55 -10.67
N PHE A 178 -15.83 37.72 -10.39
CA PHE A 178 -15.19 39.04 -10.21
C PHE A 178 -14.29 39.14 -8.96
N TYR A 179 -14.36 38.17 -8.03
CA TYR A 179 -13.59 38.16 -6.78
C TYR A 179 -12.22 37.44 -6.89
N LYS A 180 -11.48 37.69 -7.98
CA LYS A 180 -10.20 37.00 -8.27
C LYS A 180 -9.21 37.02 -7.11
N LEU A 181 -9.16 38.11 -6.34
CA LEU A 181 -8.20 38.28 -5.23
C LEU A 181 -8.50 37.35 -4.05
N PHE A 182 -9.76 37.27 -3.61
CA PHE A 182 -10.19 36.36 -2.54
C PHE A 182 -9.95 34.90 -2.92
N TYR A 183 -10.34 34.54 -4.13
CA TYR A 183 -10.18 33.20 -4.69
C TYR A 183 -8.71 32.78 -4.88
N THR A 184 -7.84 33.71 -5.27
CA THR A 184 -6.38 33.47 -5.38
C THR A 184 -5.77 33.15 -4.01
N VAL A 185 -6.17 33.87 -2.96
CA VAL A 185 -5.72 33.59 -1.58
C VAL A 185 -6.20 32.21 -1.11
N VAL A 186 -7.45 31.84 -1.41
CA VAL A 186 -7.99 30.51 -1.04
C VAL A 186 -7.26 29.39 -1.79
N ILE A 187 -6.93 29.55 -3.08
CA ILE A 187 -6.10 28.60 -3.84
C ILE A 187 -4.72 28.45 -3.19
N LEU A 188 -4.06 29.56 -2.83
CA LEU A 188 -2.73 29.51 -2.22
C LEU A 188 -2.75 28.76 -0.88
N ILE A 189 -3.78 29.01 -0.05
CA ILE A 189 -3.96 28.30 1.22
C ILE A 189 -4.19 26.81 0.98
N HIS A 190 -5.13 26.43 0.09
CA HIS A 190 -5.41 25.02 -0.20
C HIS A 190 -4.23 24.33 -0.89
N GLY A 191 -3.51 25.00 -1.78
CA GLY A 191 -2.30 24.48 -2.41
C GLY A 191 -1.19 24.23 -1.39
N THR A 192 -1.04 25.12 -0.40
CA THR A 192 -0.08 24.93 0.70
C THR A 192 -0.49 23.73 1.57
N ILE A 193 -1.77 23.63 1.94
CA ILE A 193 -2.31 22.49 2.69
C ILE A 193 -2.09 21.18 1.91
N PHE A 194 -2.37 21.19 0.61
CA PHE A 194 -2.17 20.05 -0.27
C PHE A 194 -0.70 19.62 -0.31
N ILE A 195 0.25 20.53 -0.52
CA ILE A 195 1.70 20.22 -0.51
C ILE A 195 2.13 19.63 0.84
N VAL A 196 1.65 20.22 1.95
CA VAL A 196 1.94 19.71 3.30
C VAL A 196 1.37 18.31 3.50
N LEU A 197 0.17 18.05 3.00
CA LEU A 197 -0.45 16.73 3.07
C LEU A 197 0.22 15.73 2.15
N THR A 198 0.66 16.10 0.95
CA THR A 198 1.45 15.25 0.07
C THR A 198 2.77 14.87 0.74
N ALA A 199 3.46 15.84 1.37
CA ALA A 199 4.68 15.56 2.12
C ALA A 199 4.43 14.62 3.31
N LYS A 200 3.32 14.83 4.05
CA LYS A 200 2.88 13.91 5.11
C LYS A 200 2.49 12.55 4.57
N PHE A 201 1.87 12.47 3.40
CA PHE A 201 1.46 11.24 2.74
C PHE A 201 2.68 10.43 2.29
N ILE A 202 3.70 11.08 1.71
CA ILE A 202 4.98 10.45 1.37
C ILE A 202 5.64 9.90 2.64
N LYS A 203 5.66 10.70 3.73
CA LYS A 203 6.17 10.26 5.03
C LYS A 203 5.36 9.10 5.61
N TRP A 204 4.04 9.11 5.43
CA TRP A 204 3.15 8.04 5.87
C TRP A 204 3.35 6.77 5.05
N ARG A 205 3.52 6.88 3.72
CA ARG A 205 3.87 5.77 2.83
C ARG A 205 5.22 5.16 3.20
N LEU A 206 6.19 5.96 3.61
CA LEU A 206 7.45 5.46 4.16
C LEU A 206 7.24 4.72 5.49
N TRP A 207 6.28 5.18 6.30
CA TRP A 207 5.89 4.49 7.53
C TRP A 207 5.12 3.19 7.23
N SER A 208 4.42 3.06 6.08
CA SER A 208 3.68 1.85 5.66
C SER A 208 4.55 0.58 5.74
N ALA A 209 5.84 0.68 5.42
CA ALA A 209 6.80 -0.41 5.58
C ALA A 209 6.91 -0.92 7.04
N ARG A 210 6.76 -0.05 8.05
CA ARG A 210 6.72 -0.44 9.48
C ARG A 210 5.41 -1.11 9.86
N TRP A 211 4.31 -0.71 9.23
CA TRP A 211 3.02 -1.38 9.45
C TRP A 211 3.02 -2.79 8.82
N ASN A 212 3.70 -2.97 7.67
CA ASN A 212 3.95 -4.29 7.07
C ASN A 212 4.87 -5.16 7.94
N MET A 213 5.84 -4.57 8.64
CA MET A 213 6.61 -5.29 9.67
C MET A 213 5.72 -5.76 10.84
N GLY A 214 4.60 -5.07 11.11
CA GLY A 214 3.57 -5.53 12.04
C GLY A 214 2.96 -6.87 11.65
N LEU A 215 2.84 -7.16 10.34
CA LEU A 215 2.41 -8.49 9.87
C LEU A 215 3.44 -9.57 10.18
N VAL A 216 4.73 -9.27 9.99
CA VAL A 216 5.83 -10.18 10.32
C VAL A 216 5.85 -10.46 11.83
N VAL A 217 5.70 -9.41 12.64
CA VAL A 217 5.56 -9.53 14.10
C VAL A 217 4.37 -10.41 14.46
N SER A 218 3.21 -10.21 13.83
CA SER A 218 2.04 -11.04 14.11
C SER A 218 2.18 -12.52 13.71
N LEU A 219 3.09 -12.82 12.79
CA LEU A 219 3.34 -14.19 12.35
C LEU A 219 4.27 -14.94 13.31
N PHE A 220 5.24 -14.25 13.91
CA PHE A 220 6.34 -14.88 14.64
C PHE A 220 6.44 -14.52 16.12
N GLU A 221 5.96 -13.36 16.55
CA GLU A 221 6.12 -12.93 17.93
C GLU A 221 5.01 -13.43 18.83
N GLU A 222 5.44 -13.87 20.01
CA GLU A 222 4.60 -14.33 21.09
C GLU A 222 5.02 -13.63 22.38
N GLU A 223 4.03 -13.21 23.15
CA GLU A 223 4.20 -12.68 24.50
C GLU A 223 3.40 -13.59 25.43
N ASP A 224 4.06 -14.14 26.45
CA ASP A 224 3.46 -15.09 27.41
C ASP A 224 2.75 -16.30 26.77
N GLY A 225 3.29 -16.81 25.65
CA GLY A 225 2.72 -17.93 24.90
C GLY A 225 1.46 -17.60 24.11
N LYS A 226 1.09 -16.32 24.00
CA LYS A 226 0.01 -15.82 23.15
C LYS A 226 0.60 -15.00 22.00
N GLY A 227 0.05 -15.17 20.80
CA GLY A 227 0.49 -14.37 19.65
C GLY A 227 0.17 -12.88 19.81
N ILE A 228 1.05 -12.02 19.31
CA ILE A 228 0.89 -10.57 19.35
C ILE A 228 0.17 -10.10 18.08
N TYR A 229 -0.95 -9.39 18.19
CA TYR A 229 -1.78 -9.01 17.04
C TYR A 229 -2.25 -7.56 17.10
N GLY A 230 -2.72 -7.03 15.97
CA GLY A 230 -3.37 -5.71 15.89
C GLY A 230 -2.48 -4.58 16.39
N THR A 231 -3.00 -3.76 17.29
CA THR A 231 -2.30 -2.59 17.86
C THR A 231 -1.00 -2.97 18.56
N ASN A 232 -0.93 -4.12 19.22
CA ASN A 232 0.29 -4.55 19.92
C ASN A 232 1.39 -4.90 18.91
N ALA A 233 1.05 -5.62 17.83
CA ALA A 233 1.99 -5.94 16.77
C ALA A 233 2.49 -4.68 16.05
N MET A 234 1.62 -3.70 15.83
CA MET A 234 1.98 -2.39 15.27
C MET A 234 2.87 -1.57 16.22
N SER A 235 2.66 -1.67 17.54
CA SER A 235 3.51 -1.00 18.52
C SER A 235 4.92 -1.61 18.56
N HIS A 236 5.03 -2.94 18.50
CA HIS A 236 6.30 -3.66 18.41
C HIS A 236 7.05 -3.30 17.12
N SER A 237 6.35 -3.28 15.98
CA SER A 237 6.97 -2.90 14.72
C SER A 237 7.45 -1.44 14.71
N TYR A 238 6.76 -0.54 15.41
CA TYR A 238 7.24 0.83 15.63
C TYR A 238 8.54 0.87 16.44
N TRP A 239 8.65 0.07 17.51
CA TRP A 239 9.87 -0.02 18.32
C TRP A 239 11.05 -0.56 17.50
N TYR A 240 10.85 -1.60 16.70
CA TYR A 240 11.90 -2.13 15.81
C TYR A 240 12.34 -1.15 14.73
N GLY A 241 11.44 -0.27 14.26
CA GLY A 241 11.79 0.78 13.29
C GLY A 241 12.52 1.99 13.89
N ARG A 242 12.57 2.12 15.22
CA ARG A 242 13.11 3.30 15.89
C ARG A 242 14.63 3.38 15.70
N GLY A 243 15.12 4.52 15.22
CA GLY A 243 16.56 4.74 14.95
C GLY A 243 17.02 4.34 13.53
N HIS A 244 16.15 3.72 12.72
CA HIS A 244 16.45 3.32 11.34
C HIS A 244 15.78 4.17 10.27
N GLU A 245 15.20 5.32 10.64
CA GLU A 245 14.42 6.20 9.75
C GLU A 245 15.12 6.57 8.44
N LYS A 246 16.40 6.95 8.48
CA LYS A 246 17.16 7.27 7.26
C LYS A 246 17.33 6.03 6.36
N ARG A 247 17.52 4.85 6.95
CA ARG A 247 17.71 3.58 6.22
C ARG A 247 16.40 3.11 5.59
N ASP A 248 15.30 3.19 6.34
CA ASP A 248 13.95 2.91 5.86
C ASP A 248 13.58 3.82 4.68
N LEU A 249 14.04 5.09 4.73
CA LEU A 249 13.85 6.06 3.64
C LEU A 249 14.59 5.66 2.36
N TRP A 250 15.85 5.23 2.47
CA TRP A 250 16.62 4.71 1.33
C TRP A 250 16.05 3.42 0.75
N ILE A 251 15.61 2.49 1.60
CA ILE A 251 14.98 1.23 1.16
C ILE A 251 13.65 1.55 0.46
N GLY A 252 12.81 2.40 1.06
CA GLY A 252 11.57 2.88 0.46
C GLY A 252 11.80 3.46 -0.94
N MET A 253 12.73 4.42 -1.06
CA MET A 253 13.08 5.04 -2.35
C MET A 253 13.56 4.05 -3.40
N LEU A 254 14.40 3.07 -3.03
CA LEU A 254 14.89 2.04 -3.95
C LEU A 254 13.77 1.10 -4.40
N THR A 255 12.79 0.82 -3.54
CA THR A 255 11.65 -0.05 -3.87
C THR A 255 10.53 0.66 -4.64
N THR A 256 10.42 1.99 -4.53
CA THR A 256 9.39 2.80 -5.20
C THR A 256 9.93 3.55 -6.42
N GLY A 257 11.07 3.15 -6.98
CA GLY A 257 11.65 3.71 -8.20
C GLY A 257 10.89 3.29 -9.47
N PHE A 258 9.58 3.53 -9.49
CA PHE A 258 8.68 3.57 -10.65
C PHE A 258 7.59 4.60 -10.39
#